data_AF-A0A286C8E8-F1
#
_entry.id   AF-A0A286C8E8-F1
#
_cell.length_a   1.000
_cell.length_b   1.000
_cell.length_c   1.000
_cell.angle_alpha   90.00
_cell.angle_beta   90.00
_cell.angle_gamma   90.00
#
_symmetry.space_group_name_H-M   'P 1'
#
loop_
_entity.id
_entity.type
_entity.pdbx_description
1 polymer ?
#
loop_
_entity_poly.entity_id
_entity_poly.type
_entity_poly.pdbx_seq_one_letter_code
_entity_poly.pdbx_strand_id
1 'polypeptide(L)'
;MKTAAIALLAIPLLTACAGSPDYEQTSKTLNDGTTHYFIKTKLGPCPTSRDWATRTLAKRANEICKSGYVLIGEQAPVLLDHLGPPPKDTKLLWQIKCKEADRPES
;
A
#
# COMPACT_ATOMS: atom_id res chain seq x y z
N MET A 1 26.78 -34.59 -38.89
CA MET A 1 26.54 -34.47 -37.43
C MET A 1 25.71 -33.22 -37.19
N LYS A 2 24.45 -33.35 -36.73
CA LYS A 2 23.57 -32.20 -36.46
C LYS A 2 23.76 -31.77 -35.00
N THR A 3 24.39 -30.63 -34.79
CA THR A 3 24.53 -29.97 -33.49
C THR A 3 23.16 -29.49 -33.02
N ALA A 4 22.58 -30.17 -32.05
CA ALA A 4 21.40 -29.69 -31.34
C ALA A 4 21.84 -28.57 -30.39
N ALA A 5 21.59 -27.33 -30.77
CA ALA A 5 21.76 -26.18 -29.89
C ALA A 5 20.65 -26.21 -28.83
N ILE A 6 21.02 -26.62 -27.61
CA ILE A 6 20.14 -26.54 -26.45
C ILE A 6 20.09 -25.07 -26.03
N ALA A 7 19.07 -24.36 -26.50
CA ALA A 7 18.79 -23.00 -26.05
C ALA A 7 18.27 -23.07 -24.60
N LEU A 8 19.11 -22.64 -23.64
CA LEU A 8 18.66 -22.37 -22.27
C LEU A 8 17.69 -21.19 -22.29
N LEU A 9 16.39 -21.48 -22.27
CA LEU A 9 15.35 -20.52 -21.96
C LEU A 9 15.36 -20.23 -20.45
N ALA A 10 16.19 -19.27 -20.04
CA ALA A 10 16.05 -18.63 -18.74
C ALA A 10 14.77 -17.78 -18.76
N ILE A 11 13.66 -18.35 -18.28
CA ILE A 11 12.40 -17.63 -18.12
C ILE A 11 12.59 -16.62 -16.97
N PRO A 12 12.46 -15.30 -17.18
CA PRO A 12 12.54 -14.35 -16.10
C PRO A 12 11.27 -14.47 -15.25
N LEU A 13 11.40 -15.07 -14.06
CA LEU A 13 10.37 -15.14 -13.01
C LEU A 13 10.15 -13.77 -12.33
N LEU A 14 9.85 -12.72 -13.09
CA LEU A 14 9.72 -11.35 -12.54
C LEU A 14 8.30 -10.79 -12.51
N THR A 15 7.27 -11.58 -12.81
CA THR A 15 5.88 -11.06 -12.91
C THR A 15 5.07 -11.11 -11.62
N ALA A 16 5.65 -11.46 -10.46
CA ALA A 16 4.88 -11.67 -9.23
C ALA A 16 4.87 -10.51 -8.21
N CYS A 17 5.68 -9.44 -8.39
CA CYS A 17 5.77 -8.37 -7.40
C CYS A 17 4.67 -7.28 -7.53
N ALA A 18 3.84 -7.29 -8.58
CA ALA A 18 2.81 -6.28 -8.82
C ALA A 18 1.43 -6.94 -8.91
N GLY A 19 0.83 -7.22 -7.74
CA GLY A 19 -0.58 -7.58 -7.67
C GLY A 19 -1.47 -6.36 -7.94
N SER A 20 -2.68 -6.57 -8.47
CA SER A 20 -3.69 -5.52 -8.60
C SER A 20 -3.93 -4.84 -7.24
N PRO A 21 -4.08 -3.50 -7.19
CA PRO A 21 -4.24 -2.77 -5.95
C PRO A 21 -5.61 -3.08 -5.33
N ASP A 22 -5.61 -4.07 -4.46
CA ASP A 22 -6.72 -4.41 -3.58
C ASP A 22 -6.56 -3.52 -2.36
N TYR A 23 -7.48 -2.56 -2.19
CA TYR A 23 -7.53 -1.76 -0.98
C TYR A 23 -8.91 -1.87 -0.33
N GLU A 24 -8.89 -1.95 0.99
CA GLU A 24 -10.09 -1.92 1.81
C GLU A 24 -10.11 -0.59 2.56
N GLN A 25 -11.30 -0.01 2.73
CA GLN A 25 -11.49 1.28 3.37
C GLN A 25 -12.61 1.20 4.41
N THR A 26 -12.37 1.76 5.59
CA THR A 26 -13.40 2.04 6.59
C THR A 26 -13.20 3.44 7.17
N SER A 27 -14.20 3.96 7.89
CA SER A 27 -14.12 5.25 8.57
C SER A 27 -14.72 5.19 9.96
N LYS A 28 -14.21 6.03 10.86
CA LYS A 28 -14.76 6.24 12.20
C LYS A 28 -14.81 7.74 12.50
N THR A 29 -16.00 8.23 12.85
CA THR A 29 -16.16 9.59 13.39
C THR A 29 -15.89 9.55 14.88
N LEU A 30 -15.04 10.45 15.35
CA LEU A 30 -14.68 10.62 16.75
C LEU A 30 -15.67 11.56 17.45
N ASN A 31 -15.61 11.60 18.78
CA ASN A 31 -16.51 12.41 19.61
C ASN A 31 -16.38 13.93 19.37
N ASP A 32 -15.23 14.38 18.86
CA ASP A 32 -14.97 15.77 18.48
C ASP A 32 -15.52 16.12 17.09
N GLY A 33 -16.22 15.19 16.41
CA GLY A 33 -16.73 15.35 15.05
C GLY A 33 -15.69 15.08 13.95
N THR A 34 -14.42 14.83 14.30
CA THR A 34 -13.38 14.49 13.33
C THR A 34 -13.63 13.10 12.74
N THR A 35 -13.58 12.96 11.41
CA THR A 35 -13.61 11.64 10.76
C THR A 35 -12.20 11.12 10.46
N HIS A 36 -11.86 9.94 11.00
CA HIS A 36 -10.66 9.20 10.65
C HIS A 36 -10.99 8.12 9.61
N TYR A 37 -10.17 8.02 8.58
CA TYR A 37 -10.26 6.96 7.57
C TYR A 37 -9.14 5.95 7.79
N PHE A 38 -9.48 4.67 7.61
CA PHE A 38 -8.56 3.56 7.70
C PHE A 38 -8.50 2.91 6.32
N ILE A 39 -7.35 3.00 5.69
CA ILE A 39 -7.11 2.45 4.35
C ILE A 39 -5.99 1.43 4.42
N LYS A 40 -6.21 0.25 3.84
CA LYS A 40 -5.21 -0.83 3.85
C LYS A 40 -5.00 -1.42 2.47
N THR A 41 -3.77 -1.81 2.17
CA THR A 41 -3.40 -2.48 0.92
C THR A 41 -2.37 -3.58 1.18
N LYS A 42 -2.16 -4.45 0.19
CA LYS A 42 -1.18 -5.55 0.29
C LYS A 42 0.24 -4.96 0.27
N LEU A 43 1.09 -5.41 1.20
CA LEU A 43 2.47 -5.00 1.29
C LEU A 43 3.37 -5.79 0.33
N GLY A 44 2.92 -6.95 -0.20
CA GLY A 44 3.65 -7.80 -1.14
C GLY A 44 4.97 -8.35 -0.55
N PRO A 45 5.56 -9.42 -1.13
CA PRO A 45 6.78 -10.02 -0.57
C PRO A 45 8.08 -9.30 -1.00
N CYS A 46 8.05 -8.38 -1.96
CA CYS A 46 9.29 -7.81 -2.51
C CYS A 46 9.73 -6.56 -1.72
N PRO A 47 11.04 -6.24 -1.63
CA PRO A 47 11.51 -5.02 -0.95
C PRO A 47 10.87 -3.72 -1.48
N THR A 48 10.63 -3.66 -2.79
CA THR A 48 9.95 -2.54 -3.45
C THR A 48 8.44 -2.50 -3.22
N SER A 49 7.86 -3.55 -2.65
CA SER A 49 6.42 -3.64 -2.45
C SER A 49 5.92 -2.70 -1.35
N ARG A 50 6.80 -2.27 -0.42
CA ARG A 50 6.49 -1.20 0.56
C ARG A 50 6.31 0.17 -0.10
N ASP A 51 7.20 0.55 -1.01
CA ASP A 51 7.09 1.80 -1.76
C ASP A 51 5.82 1.80 -2.61
N TRP A 52 5.54 0.67 -3.28
CA TRP A 52 4.30 0.51 -4.04
C TRP A 52 3.06 0.62 -3.16
N ALA A 53 3.03 -0.05 -2.00
CA ALA A 53 1.92 0.01 -1.05
C ALA A 53 1.69 1.44 -0.53
N THR A 54 2.77 2.13 -0.16
CA THR A 54 2.75 3.53 0.30
C THR A 54 2.18 4.44 -0.79
N ARG A 55 2.65 4.33 -2.04
CA ARG A 55 2.13 5.12 -3.18
C ARG A 55 0.65 4.83 -3.44
N THR A 56 0.24 3.57 -3.31
CA THR A 56 -1.15 3.14 -3.48
C THR A 56 -2.05 3.73 -2.40
N LEU A 57 -1.64 3.67 -1.14
CA LEU A 57 -2.37 4.29 -0.02
C LEU A 57 -2.40 5.81 -0.15
N ALA A 58 -1.30 6.46 -0.55
CA ALA A 58 -1.26 7.90 -0.79
C ALA A 58 -2.22 8.34 -1.90
N LYS A 59 -2.28 7.58 -3.02
CA LYS A 59 -3.25 7.83 -4.08
C LYS A 59 -4.67 7.76 -3.52
N ARG A 60 -4.99 6.69 -2.75
CA ARG A 60 -6.31 6.53 -2.16
C ARG A 60 -6.65 7.62 -1.14
N ALA A 61 -5.68 8.03 -0.32
CA ALA A 61 -5.84 9.12 0.64
C ALA A 61 -6.18 10.44 -0.04
N ASN A 62 -5.52 10.76 -1.16
CA ASN A 62 -5.84 11.94 -1.97
C ASN A 62 -7.19 11.83 -2.69
N GLU A 63 -7.63 10.62 -3.04
CA GLU A 63 -8.97 10.40 -3.59
C GLU A 63 -10.06 10.71 -2.56
N ILE A 64 -9.86 10.33 -1.30
CA ILE A 64 -10.78 10.58 -0.17
C ILE A 64 -10.71 12.06 0.26
N CYS A 65 -9.50 12.59 0.47
CA CYS A 65 -9.27 13.92 1.00
C CYS A 65 -8.76 14.86 -0.09
N LYS A 66 -9.68 15.49 -0.83
CA LYS A 66 -9.36 16.35 -1.97
C LYS A 66 -8.46 17.54 -1.63
N SER A 67 -8.61 18.10 -0.43
CA SER A 67 -7.79 19.21 0.08
C SER A 67 -6.48 18.74 0.73
N GLY A 68 -6.14 17.46 0.59
CA GLY A 68 -4.99 16.83 1.24
C GLY A 68 -5.35 16.17 2.57
N TYR A 69 -4.42 15.35 3.07
CA TYR A 69 -4.61 14.54 4.27
C TYR A 69 -3.45 14.71 5.26
N VAL A 70 -3.68 14.29 6.49
CA VAL A 70 -2.68 14.11 7.54
C VAL A 70 -2.61 12.61 7.83
N LEU A 71 -1.40 12.04 7.78
CA LEU A 71 -1.15 10.66 8.19
C LEU A 71 -1.08 10.64 9.73
N ILE A 72 -2.07 10.03 10.36
CA ILE A 72 -2.16 9.90 11.83
C ILE A 72 -1.31 8.74 12.32
N GLY A 73 -1.32 7.63 11.58
CA GLY A 73 -0.56 6.45 11.93
C GLY A 73 -0.40 5.51 10.75
N GLU A 74 0.73 4.82 10.74
CA GLU A 74 1.01 3.71 9.85
C GLU A 74 1.21 2.45 10.68
N GLN A 75 0.58 1.36 10.28
CA GLN A 75 0.75 0.04 10.87
C GLN A 75 1.08 -0.97 9.78
N ALA A 76 2.26 -1.56 9.89
CA ALA A 76 2.60 -2.83 9.25
C ALA A 76 2.73 -3.89 10.35
N PRO A 77 2.29 -5.14 10.14
CA PRO A 77 2.48 -6.17 11.15
C PRO A 77 3.98 -6.35 11.42
N VAL A 78 4.34 -6.42 12.70
CA VAL A 78 5.72 -6.62 13.13
C VAL A 78 6.10 -8.07 12.86
N LEU A 79 6.98 -8.30 11.88
CA LEU A 79 7.50 -9.63 11.55
C LEU A 79 8.75 -9.89 12.40
N LEU A 80 8.56 -10.23 13.67
CA LEU A 80 9.67 -10.46 14.61
C LEU A 80 10.51 -11.72 14.26
N ASP A 81 9.93 -12.70 13.56
CA ASP A 81 10.55 -14.01 13.32
C ASP A 81 10.90 -14.29 11.85
N HIS A 82 10.95 -13.29 10.98
CA HIS A 82 11.32 -13.47 9.57
C HIS A 82 12.54 -12.62 9.19
N LEU A 83 13.69 -13.28 9.06
CA LEU A 83 14.88 -12.76 8.35
C LEU A 83 14.67 -12.72 6.81
N GLY A 84 13.45 -12.99 6.35
CA GLY A 84 13.07 -13.08 4.94
C GLY A 84 12.00 -12.06 4.55
N PRO A 85 11.65 -12.00 3.26
CA PRO A 85 10.60 -11.11 2.77
C PRO A 85 9.28 -11.29 3.53
N PRO A 86 8.49 -10.21 3.70
CA PRO A 86 7.19 -10.29 4.36
C PRO A 86 6.27 -11.33 3.70
N PRO A 87 5.45 -12.07 4.47
CA PRO A 87 4.47 -12.99 3.93
C PRO A 87 3.60 -12.33 2.86
N LYS A 88 3.18 -13.10 1.86
CA LYS A 88 2.45 -12.61 0.67
C LYS A 88 1.18 -11.81 1.01
N ASP A 89 0.54 -12.11 2.13
CA ASP A 89 -0.71 -11.49 2.59
C ASP A 89 -0.51 -10.39 3.63
N THR A 90 0.74 -9.97 3.87
CA THR A 90 1.04 -8.83 4.72
C THR A 90 0.31 -7.61 4.20
N LYS A 91 -0.36 -6.85 5.08
CA LYS A 91 -1.06 -5.61 4.71
C LYS A 91 -0.39 -4.42 5.38
N LEU A 92 -0.33 -3.31 4.66
CA LEU A 92 -0.01 -1.98 5.19
C LEU A 92 -1.32 -1.25 5.46
N LEU A 93 -1.49 -0.74 6.68
CA LEU A 93 -2.65 0.03 7.11
C LEU A 93 -2.23 1.46 7.41
N TRP A 94 -2.93 2.43 6.83
CA TRP A 94 -2.84 3.84 7.21
C TRP A 94 -4.13 4.29 7.88
N GLN A 95 -3.96 5.06 8.95
CA GLN A 95 -4.99 5.91 9.52
C GLN A 95 -4.72 7.35 9.08
N ILE A 96 -5.70 7.97 8.44
CA ILE A 96 -5.61 9.34 7.95
C ILE A 96 -6.77 10.19 8.44
N LYS A 97 -6.54 11.50 8.51
CA LYS A 97 -7.57 12.54 8.67
C LYS A 97 -7.50 13.48 7.46
N CYS A 98 -8.63 13.91 6.93
CA CYS A 98 -8.63 14.95 5.89
C CYS A 98 -8.28 16.31 6.49
N LYS A 99 -7.45 17.08 5.78
CA LYS A 99 -7.27 18.50 6.11
C LYS A 99 -8.61 19.20 5.91
N GLU A 100 -8.91 20.15 6.78
CA GLU A 100 -10.01 21.05 6.53
C GLU A 100 -9.70 21.80 5.22
N ALA A 101 -10.69 21.90 4.34
CA ALA A 101 -10.54 22.77 3.19
C ALA A 101 -10.38 24.18 3.75
N ASP A 102 -9.32 24.88 3.35
CA ASP A 102 -9.18 26.31 3.64
C ASP A 102 -10.49 26.96 3.20
N ARG A 103 -11.31 27.36 4.18
CA ARG A 103 -12.48 28.18 3.87
C ARG A 103 -11.91 29.43 3.23
N PRO A 104 -12.34 29.82 2.02
CA PRO A 104 -12.10 31.20 1.61
C PRO A 104 -12.77 32.05 2.68
N GLU A 105 -11.97 32.82 3.42
CA GLU A 105 -12.49 33.84 4.32
C GLU A 105 -13.35 34.77 3.44
N SER A 106 -14.65 34.76 3.73
CA SER A 106 -15.68 35.53 3.05
C SER A 106 -15.51 37.01 3.28
#